data_AF-A0A7S2WDB2-F1
#
_entry.id   AF-A0A7S2WDB2-F1
#
_cell.length_a   1.000
_cell.length_b   1.000
_cell.length_c   1.000
_cell.angle_alpha   90.00
_cell.angle_beta   90.00
_cell.angle_gamma   90.00
#
_symmetry.space_group_name_H-M   'P 1'
#
loop_
_entity.id
_entity.type
_entity.pdbx_description
1 polymer ?
#
loop_
_entity_poly.entity_id
_entity_poly.type
_entity_poly.pdbx_seq_one_letter_code
_entity_poly.pdbx_strand_id
1 'polypeptide(L)'
;LSLLKERLEAEKHRAYSAGVVSSEYVITLQEETRKGQAERRRLHNVIEELRGNVRVFVHFRPFLPGDGATDEAIPSIIPKSETSLKLVMENKESNLYDFSFDRV
;
A
#
# COMPACT_ATOMS: atom_id res chain seq x y z
N LEU A 1 26.52 -1.55 -58.89
CA LEU A 1 25.10 -1.75 -58.48
C LEU A 1 24.91 -2.98 -57.57
N SER A 2 25.59 -4.12 -57.81
CA SER A 2 25.52 -5.32 -56.96
C SER A 2 26.01 -5.10 -55.52
N LEU A 3 27.17 -4.45 -55.37
CA LEU A 3 27.83 -4.24 -54.07
C LEU A 3 27.01 -3.34 -53.11
N LEU A 4 26.23 -2.41 -53.68
CA LEU A 4 25.33 -1.56 -52.90
C LEU A 4 24.09 -2.33 -52.40
N LYS A 5 23.57 -3.28 -53.21
CA LYS A 5 22.45 -4.14 -52.82
C LYS A 5 22.84 -5.10 -51.69
N GLU A 6 24.01 -5.72 -51.81
CA GLU A 6 24.56 -6.61 -50.79
C GLU A 6 24.76 -5.89 -49.45
N ARG A 7 25.31 -4.67 -49.47
CA ARG A 7 25.42 -3.84 -48.26
C ARG A 7 24.06 -3.49 -47.65
N LEU A 8 23.05 -3.17 -48.48
CA LEU A 8 21.71 -2.85 -47.99
C LEU A 8 21.03 -4.05 -47.32
N GLU A 9 21.20 -5.25 -47.87
CA GLU A 9 20.68 -6.50 -47.29
C GLU A 9 21.37 -6.85 -45.97
N ALA A 10 22.70 -6.70 -45.90
CA ALA A 10 23.45 -6.89 -44.66
C ALA A 10 23.03 -5.90 -43.56
N GLU A 11 22.79 -4.64 -43.92
CA GLU A 11 22.32 -3.62 -42.98
C GLU A 11 20.91 -3.92 -42.45
N LYS A 12 20.00 -4.36 -43.35
CA LYS A 12 18.65 -4.82 -42.96
C LYS A 12 18.71 -6.03 -42.05
N HIS A 13 19.57 -7.01 -42.34
CA HIS A 13 19.72 -8.19 -41.50
C HIS A 13 20.28 -7.82 -40.12
N ARG A 14 21.25 -6.90 -40.04
CA ARG A 14 21.74 -6.38 -38.76
C ARG A 14 20.67 -5.65 -37.98
N ALA A 15 19.90 -4.78 -38.63
CA ALA A 15 18.81 -4.05 -37.99
C ALA A 15 17.73 -5.00 -37.46
N TYR A 16 17.38 -6.03 -38.24
CA TYR A 16 16.44 -7.07 -37.83
C TYR A 16 16.98 -7.90 -36.66
N SER A 17 18.23 -8.38 -36.74
CA SER A 17 18.84 -9.16 -35.66
C SER A 17 18.98 -8.35 -34.37
N ALA A 18 19.33 -7.07 -34.45
CA ALA A 18 19.41 -6.18 -33.29
C ALA A 18 18.02 -5.95 -32.68
N GLY A 19 16.98 -5.80 -33.50
CA GLY A 19 15.59 -5.70 -33.05
C GLY A 19 15.08 -6.96 -32.35
N VAL A 20 15.42 -8.14 -32.88
CA VAL A 20 15.04 -9.44 -32.28
C VAL A 20 15.74 -9.64 -30.93
N VAL A 21 17.05 -9.38 -30.84
CA VAL A 21 17.80 -9.49 -29.57
C VAL A 21 17.25 -8.53 -28.53
N SER A 22 16.91 -7.29 -28.92
CA SER A 22 16.28 -6.33 -28.01
C SER A 22 14.89 -6.79 -27.58
N SER A 23 14.11 -7.41 -28.47
CA SER A 23 12.77 -7.92 -28.14
C SER A 23 12.84 -9.11 -27.19
N GLU A 24 13.74 -10.07 -27.42
CA GLU A 24 13.95 -11.21 -26.52
C GLU A 24 14.36 -10.74 -25.13
N TYR A 25 15.27 -9.76 -25.03
CA TYR A 25 15.67 -9.19 -23.75
C TYR A 25 14.51 -8.50 -23.03
N VAL A 26 13.64 -7.78 -23.75
CA VAL A 26 12.45 -7.18 -23.15
C VAL A 26 11.49 -8.24 -22.63
N ILE A 27 11.31 -9.35 -23.36
CA ILE A 27 10.45 -10.46 -22.94
C ILE A 27 10.98 -11.10 -21.65
N THR A 28 12.27 -11.39 -21.56
CA THR A 28 12.86 -12.00 -20.36
C THR A 28 12.73 -11.09 -19.15
N LEU A 29 12.99 -9.78 -19.29
CA LEU A 29 12.80 -8.80 -18.22
C LEU A 29 11.33 -8.69 -17.77
N GLN A 30 10.41 -8.72 -18.73
CA GLN A 30 8.97 -8.72 -18.43
C GLN A 30 8.56 -9.98 -17.66
N GLU A 31 9.09 -11.14 -18.02
CA GLU A 31 8.83 -12.38 -17.30
C GLU A 31 9.37 -12.36 -15.87
N GLU A 32 10.59 -11.87 -15.66
CA GLU A 32 11.17 -11.70 -14.32
C GLU A 32 10.34 -10.74 -13.47
N THR A 33 9.96 -9.59 -14.05
CA THR A 33 9.10 -8.62 -13.38
C THR A 33 7.75 -9.24 -13.02
N ARG A 34 7.16 -10.03 -13.93
CA ARG A 34 5.88 -10.71 -13.69
C ARG A 34 5.98 -11.71 -12.55
N LYS A 35 7.05 -12.51 -12.51
CA LYS A 35 7.33 -13.46 -11.41
C LYS A 35 7.47 -12.72 -10.08
N GLY A 36 8.23 -11.63 -10.05
CA GLY A 36 8.38 -10.80 -8.86
C GLY A 36 7.07 -10.18 -8.37
N GLN A 37 6.23 -9.67 -9.28
CA GLN A 37 4.92 -9.11 -8.92
C GLN A 37 3.95 -10.19 -8.41
N ALA A 38 3.99 -11.40 -8.96
CA ALA A 38 3.18 -12.51 -8.48
C ALA A 38 3.56 -12.89 -7.04
N GLU A 39 4.85 -12.99 -6.75
CA GLU A 39 5.34 -13.30 -5.40
C GLU A 39 5.03 -12.17 -4.41
N ARG A 40 5.20 -10.91 -4.81
CA ARG A 40 4.80 -9.75 -4.00
C ARG A 40 3.33 -9.82 -3.62
N ARG A 41 2.44 -10.11 -4.57
CA ARG A 41 1.00 -10.24 -4.32
C ARG A 41 0.69 -11.38 -3.36
N ARG A 42 1.34 -12.54 -3.55
CA ARG A 42 1.21 -13.69 -2.66
C ARG A 42 1.60 -13.34 -1.23
N LEU A 43 2.81 -12.79 -1.04
CA LEU A 43 3.31 -12.42 0.30
C LEU A 43 2.45 -11.34 0.93
N HIS A 44 2.00 -10.36 0.16
CA HIS A 44 1.10 -9.33 0.64
C HIS A 44 -0.22 -9.91 1.16
N ASN A 45 -0.84 -10.82 0.40
CA ASN A 45 -2.08 -11.47 0.84
C ASN A 45 -1.88 -12.31 2.11
N VAL A 46 -0.75 -13.04 2.20
CA VAL A 46 -0.41 -13.80 3.42
C VAL A 46 -0.28 -12.87 4.63
N ILE A 47 0.40 -11.73 4.47
CA ILE A 47 0.52 -10.74 5.55
C ILE A 47 -0.87 -10.19 5.93
N GLU A 48 -1.72 -9.92 4.93
CA GLU A 48 -3.06 -9.40 5.19
C GLU A 48 -3.94 -10.40 5.93
N GLU A 49 -3.91 -11.68 5.54
CA GLU A 49 -4.62 -12.79 6.20
C GLU A 49 -4.14 -13.01 7.64
N LEU A 50 -2.82 -13.00 7.87
CA LEU A 50 -2.24 -13.18 9.20
C LEU A 50 -2.63 -12.05 10.17
N ARG A 51 -2.78 -10.83 9.66
CA ARG A 51 -3.28 -9.69 10.43
C ARG A 51 -4.80 -9.73 10.65
N GLY A 52 -5.52 -10.60 9.95
CA GLY A 52 -6.97 -10.69 9.97
C GLY A 52 -7.65 -9.90 8.84
N ASN A 53 -8.70 -10.51 8.28
CA ASN A 53 -9.51 -9.95 7.17
C ASN A 53 -10.42 -8.80 7.61
N VAL A 54 -10.81 -8.76 8.88
CA VAL A 54 -11.57 -7.66 9.48
C VAL A 54 -10.63 -6.86 10.36
N ARG A 55 -10.55 -5.55 10.12
CA ARG A 55 -9.70 -4.64 10.87
C ARG A 55 -10.50 -3.46 11.37
N VAL A 56 -10.35 -3.12 12.64
CA VAL A 56 -11.03 -2.00 13.26
C VAL A 56 -10.00 -0.96 13.67
N PHE A 57 -10.07 0.18 12.98
CA PHE A 57 -9.25 1.34 13.25
C PHE A 57 -10.11 2.44 13.84
N VAL A 58 -9.63 3.11 14.89
CA VAL A 58 -10.26 4.31 15.42
C VAL A 58 -9.37 5.50 15.11
N HIS A 59 -9.98 6.65 14.80
CA HIS A 59 -9.30 7.92 14.64
C HIS A 59 -10.11 9.00 15.35
N PHE A 60 -9.44 9.83 16.15
CA PHE A 60 -10.10 10.96 16.82
C PHE A 60 -10.01 12.20 15.96
N ARG A 61 -11.15 12.87 15.81
CA ARG A 61 -11.18 14.19 15.18
C ARG A 61 -10.71 15.22 16.21
N PRO A 62 -9.68 16.03 15.92
CA PRO A 62 -9.31 17.15 16.77
C PRO A 62 -10.42 18.22 16.78
N PHE A 63 -10.57 18.93 17.88
CA PHE A 63 -11.52 20.03 17.97
C PHE A 63 -11.06 21.20 17.09
N LEU A 64 -11.97 21.73 16.26
CA LEU A 64 -11.73 22.93 15.48
C LEU A 64 -12.26 24.18 16.20
N PRO A 65 -11.73 25.39 15.92
CA PRO A 65 -12.12 26.63 16.59
C PRO A 65 -13.60 27.05 16.45
N GLY A 66 -14.39 26.34 15.63
CA GLY A 66 -15.83 26.55 15.43
C GLY A 66 -16.72 25.48 16.08
N ASP A 67 -16.14 24.44 16.69
CA ASP A 67 -16.88 23.33 17.30
C ASP A 67 -17.44 23.68 18.71
N GLY A 68 -17.28 24.93 19.18
CA GLY A 68 -17.81 25.40 20.46
C GLY A 68 -17.16 24.80 21.71
N ALA A 69 -16.10 24.01 21.54
CA ALA A 69 -15.29 23.48 22.62
C ALA A 69 -14.41 24.61 23.20
N THR A 70 -14.53 24.87 24.50
CA THR A 70 -13.57 25.68 25.26
C THR A 70 -12.22 24.96 25.30
N ASP A 71 -11.10 25.70 25.38
CA ASP A 71 -9.73 25.16 25.49
C ASP A 71 -9.53 24.20 26.69
N GLU A 72 -10.50 24.13 27.60
CA GLU A 72 -10.52 23.29 28.80
C GLU A 72 -11.39 22.03 28.65
N ALA A 73 -11.96 21.76 27.47
CA ALA A 73 -12.79 20.57 27.23
C ALA A 73 -11.95 19.28 27.36
N ILE A 74 -12.15 18.55 28.45
CA ILE A 74 -11.49 17.26 28.66
C ILE A 74 -12.08 16.27 27.63
N PRO A 75 -11.27 15.68 26.75
CA PRO A 75 -11.77 14.68 25.82
C PRO A 75 -12.32 13.49 26.64
N SER A 76 -13.56 13.10 26.36
CA SER A 76 -14.22 11.92 26.93
C SER A 76 -13.57 10.59 26.51
N ILE A 77 -12.45 10.67 25.78
CA ILE A 77 -11.73 9.60 25.12
C ILE A 77 -10.29 9.67 25.63
N ILE A 78 -9.86 8.66 26.37
CA ILE A 78 -8.53 8.55 26.96
C ILE A 78 -7.80 7.37 26.30
N PRO A 79 -6.81 7.62 25.43
CA PRO A 79 -5.99 6.56 24.88
C PRO A 79 -5.11 5.95 25.98
N LYS A 80 -5.16 4.62 26.13
CA LYS A 80 -4.32 3.86 27.05
C LYS A 80 -3.06 3.32 26.37
N SER A 81 -3.19 2.90 25.11
CA SER A 81 -2.11 2.36 24.28
C SER A 81 -2.48 2.52 22.79
N GLU A 82 -1.57 2.14 21.89
CA GLU A 82 -1.82 2.12 20.44
C GLU A 82 -2.96 1.18 20.01
N THR A 83 -3.45 0.31 20.91
CA THR A 83 -4.46 -0.71 20.64
C THR A 83 -5.64 -0.64 21.60
N SER A 84 -5.62 0.24 22.60
CA SER A 84 -6.68 0.28 23.62
C SER A 84 -7.08 1.69 24.01
N LEU A 85 -8.38 1.86 24.22
CA LEU A 85 -8.97 3.15 24.51
C LEU A 85 -10.03 3.05 25.60
N LYS A 86 -10.12 4.10 26.40
CA LYS A 86 -11.16 4.28 27.41
C LYS A 86 -12.09 5.42 27.02
N LEU A 87 -13.40 5.17 27.16
CA LEU A 87 -14.40 6.22 27.07
C LEU A 87 -14.97 6.51 28.47
N VAL A 88 -14.95 7.78 28.87
CA VAL A 88 -15.47 8.29 30.14
C VAL A 88 -16.66 9.18 29.81
N MET A 89 -17.86 8.78 30.25
CA MET A 89 -19.06 9.59 30.10
C MET A 89 -19.33 10.39 31.37
N GLU A 90 -19.58 11.70 31.22
CA GLU A 90 -19.81 12.64 32.34
C GLU A 90 -20.98 12.28 33.27
N ASN A 91 -21.90 11.40 32.84
CA ASN A 91 -23.18 11.23 33.54
C ASN A 91 -23.28 10.03 34.49
N LYS A 92 -22.26 9.16 34.62
CA LYS A 92 -22.21 8.10 35.66
C LYS A 92 -20.76 7.70 35.93
N GLU A 93 -20.29 7.89 37.16
CA GLU A 93 -18.95 7.48 37.66
C GLU A 93 -18.62 5.99 37.43
N SER A 94 -19.59 5.16 37.04
CA SER A 94 -19.45 3.71 36.88
C SER A 94 -19.27 3.19 35.45
N ASN A 95 -19.33 4.04 34.41
CA ASN A 95 -19.36 3.56 33.03
C ASN A 95 -18.05 3.86 32.29
N LEU A 96 -16.94 3.30 32.80
CA LEU A 96 -15.71 3.18 32.03
C LEU A 96 -15.88 2.05 31.01
N TYR A 97 -15.91 2.41 29.73
CA TYR A 97 -15.91 1.43 28.65
C TYR A 97 -14.48 1.26 28.13
N ASP A 98 -13.95 0.05 28.28
CA ASP A 98 -12.69 -0.36 27.70
C ASP A 98 -12.94 -0.93 26.29
N PHE A 99 -12.25 -0.37 25.30
CA PHE A 99 -12.30 -0.82 23.92
C PHE A 99 -10.90 -1.23 23.43
N SER A 100 -10.86 -2.30 22.63
CA SER A 100 -9.64 -2.83 22.02
C SER A 100 -9.76 -2.79 20.50
N PHE A 101 -8.72 -2.29 19.83
CA PHE A 101 -8.66 -2.06 18.39
C PHE A 101 -7.31 -2.51 17.82
N ASP A 102 -7.25 -2.71 16.50
CA ASP A 102 -6.00 -3.01 15.80
C ASP A 102 -5.04 -1.82 15.80
N ARG A 103 -5.60 -0.60 15.75
CA ARG A 103 -4.89 0.66 16.01
C ARG A 103 -5.88 1.78 16.39
N VAL A 104 -5.42 2.63 17.29
CA VAL A 104 -6.10 3.79 17.89
C VAL A 104 -5.46 5.10 17.43
#